data_AF-A0A5F2GRD1-F1
#
_entry.id   AF-A0A5F2GRD1-F1
#
_cell.length_a   1.000
_cell.length_b   1.000
_cell.length_c   1.000
_cell.angle_alpha   90.00
_cell.angle_beta   90.00
_cell.angle_gamma   90.00
#
_symmetry.space_group_name_H-M   'P 1'
#
loop_
_entity.id
_entity.type
_entity.pdbx_description
1 polymer ?
#
loop_
_entity_poly.entity_id
_entity_poly.type
_entity_poly.pdbx_seq_one_letter_code
_entity_poly.pdbx_strand_id
1 'polypeptide(L)'
;MSEAQPLIRVIGFKTSYEKLPVKGDPVKEKCDHKGYKLDASNRRMLELQPEDWVTYSPSHSPLNTRTTERIRHLIPDPSLMGEDQDGEKLRFMTARWNQIEPAYVAFKSGQEIPLNGTALAAWSGVTPEQAEVLRTAGIRTVEEVRDLTDGQLDRVRLPNMRDLRKQAALFLENSDAAKAAEREAAKDAQIAELVERQAAMEAMIEELTKPKSKGKEAA
;
A
#
# COMPACT_ATOMS: atom_id res chain seq x y z
N MET A 1 -3.26 18.92 17.50
CA MET A 1 -4.01 18.83 16.23
C MET A 1 -3.37 17.69 15.46
N SER A 2 -4.08 16.59 15.17
CA SER A 2 -3.48 15.48 14.43
C SER A 2 -3.31 15.92 12.98
N GLU A 3 -2.08 16.24 12.58
CA GLU A 3 -1.77 16.49 11.17
C GLU A 3 -2.18 15.26 10.36
N ALA A 4 -3.05 15.47 9.37
CA ALA A 4 -3.55 14.40 8.52
C ALA A 4 -2.38 13.73 7.80
N GLN A 5 -2.24 12.41 7.96
CA GLN A 5 -1.22 11.65 7.23
C GLN A 5 -1.34 11.92 5.73
N PRO A 6 -0.22 12.16 5.02
CA PRO A 6 -0.28 12.49 3.60
C PRO A 6 -0.79 11.30 2.82
N LEU A 7 -2.02 11.35 2.32
CA LEU A 7 -2.56 10.29 1.48
C LEU A 7 -2.01 10.47 0.05
N ILE A 8 -1.17 9.52 -0.36
CA ILE A 8 -0.39 9.57 -1.59
C ILE A 8 -0.77 8.42 -2.49
N ARG A 9 -0.82 8.71 -3.79
CA ARG A 9 -1.12 7.76 -4.83
C ARG A 9 0.04 7.63 -5.81
N VAL A 10 0.54 6.40 -5.95
CA VAL A 10 1.59 6.06 -6.92
C VAL A 10 0.98 5.96 -8.32
N ILE A 11 1.53 6.73 -9.26
CA ILE A 11 1.11 6.73 -10.67
C ILE A 11 1.95 5.75 -11.46
N GLY A 12 3.25 5.70 -11.17
CA GLY A 12 4.19 4.78 -11.81
C GLY A 12 5.63 5.01 -11.37
N PHE A 13 6.49 4.10 -11.82
CA PHE A 13 7.93 4.16 -11.62
C PHE A 13 8.65 4.22 -12.96
N LYS A 14 9.87 4.76 -12.95
CA LYS A 14 10.80 4.69 -14.08
C LYS A 14 12.22 4.53 -13.56
N THR A 15 13.05 3.84 -14.32
CA THR A 15 14.50 3.78 -14.08
C THR A 15 15.20 4.59 -15.15
N SER A 16 16.07 5.52 -14.75
CA SER A 16 16.98 6.23 -15.64
C SER A 16 18.42 5.84 -15.33
N TYR A 17 19.33 6.01 -16.29
CA TYR A 17 20.76 5.80 -16.05
C TYR A 17 21.46 7.16 -15.97
N GLU A 18 22.01 7.48 -14.79
CA GLU A 18 22.64 8.77 -14.52
C GLU A 18 24.10 8.58 -14.10
N LYS A 19 24.97 9.53 -14.45
CA LYS A 19 26.34 9.55 -13.94
C LYS A 19 26.34 10.09 -12.51
N LEU A 20 26.41 9.19 -11.53
CA LEU A 20 26.31 9.53 -10.11
C LEU A 20 27.61 9.20 -9.37
N PRO A 21 27.91 9.92 -8.27
CA PRO A 21 29.02 9.58 -7.39
C PRO A 21 28.88 8.16 -6.83
N VAL A 22 29.98 7.42 -6.84
CA VAL A 22 30.01 6.02 -6.36
C VAL A 22 30.49 5.99 -4.91
N LYS A 23 29.76 5.30 -4.03
CA LYS A 23 30.24 5.03 -2.67
C LYS A 23 31.33 3.96 -2.70
N GLY A 24 32.40 4.18 -1.95
CA GLY A 24 33.51 3.24 -1.81
C GLY A 24 33.63 2.68 -0.41
N ASP A 25 34.48 1.66 -0.27
CA ASP A 25 34.91 1.16 1.03
C ASP A 25 35.99 2.11 1.59
N PRO A 26 35.71 2.88 2.66
CA PRO A 26 36.67 3.86 3.18
C PRO A 26 37.96 3.23 3.70
N VAL A 27 37.97 1.92 3.98
CA VAL A 27 39.14 1.20 4.48
C VAL A 27 40.08 0.81 3.34
N LYS A 28 39.54 0.49 2.16
CA LYS A 28 40.31 -0.03 1.02
C LYS A 28 40.55 1.00 -0.08
N GLU A 29 39.69 2.01 -0.16
CA GLU A 29 39.63 2.94 -1.27
C GLU A 29 39.70 4.38 -0.78
N LYS A 30 40.27 5.26 -1.61
CA LYS A 30 40.33 6.69 -1.31
C LYS A 30 38.93 7.29 -1.40
N CYS A 31 38.33 7.61 -0.24
CA CYS A 31 36.99 8.16 -0.15
C CYS A 31 36.98 9.56 0.49
N ASP A 32 35.95 10.36 0.20
CA ASP A 32 35.69 11.60 0.93
C ASP A 32 35.00 11.36 2.28
N HIS A 33 34.78 12.43 3.04
CA HIS A 33 34.09 12.40 4.34
C HIS A 33 32.65 11.85 4.30
N LYS A 34 32.05 11.74 3.10
CA LYS A 34 30.72 11.16 2.88
C LYS A 34 30.78 9.74 2.31
N GLY A 35 31.98 9.17 2.18
CA GLY A 35 32.21 7.81 1.70
C GLY A 35 32.19 7.66 0.17
N TYR A 36 32.30 8.74 -0.60
CA TYR A 36 32.36 8.65 -2.07
C TYR A 36 33.79 8.47 -2.57
N LYS A 37 33.98 7.58 -3.54
CA LYS A 37 35.29 7.31 -4.15
C LYS A 37 35.84 8.56 -4.84
N LEU A 38 37.15 8.77 -4.68
CA LEU A 38 37.87 9.88 -5.28
C LEU A 38 38.81 9.40 -6.39
N ASP A 39 38.89 10.17 -7.47
CA ASP A 39 39.89 9.98 -8.53
C ASP A 39 41.29 10.45 -8.07
N ALA A 40 42.29 10.26 -8.93
CA ALA A 40 43.66 10.71 -8.68
C ALA A 40 43.76 12.24 -8.45
N SER A 41 42.76 13.00 -8.90
CA SER A 41 42.65 14.46 -8.77
C SER A 41 41.75 14.90 -7.61
N ASN A 42 41.41 14.00 -6.67
CA ASN A 42 40.52 14.26 -5.52
C ASN A 42 39.08 14.69 -5.89
N ARG A 43 38.60 14.35 -7.09
CA ARG A 43 37.21 14.57 -7.48
C ARG A 43 36.42 13.28 -7.31
N ARG A 44 35.12 13.40 -7.01
CA ARG A 44 34.24 12.21 -6.90
C ARG A 44 34.18 11.47 -8.23
N MET A 45 34.45 10.17 -8.22
CA MET A 45 34.26 9.33 -9.40
C MET A 45 32.76 9.20 -9.70
N LEU A 46 32.41 9.48 -10.96
CA LEU A 46 31.05 9.38 -11.45
C LEU A 46 30.95 8.16 -12.37
N GLU A 47 30.04 7.25 -12.04
CA GLU A 47 29.74 6.09 -12.88
C GLU A 47 28.28 6.09 -13.27
N LEU A 48 27.97 5.46 -14.41
CA LEU A 48 26.61 5.31 -14.87
C LEU A 48 25.89 4.31 -13.97
N GLN A 49 24.97 4.80 -13.15
CA GLN A 49 24.22 4.01 -12.19
C GLN A 49 22.72 4.07 -12.52
N PRO A 50 21.97 2.96 -12.32
CA PRO A 50 20.52 3.00 -12.41
C PRO A 50 19.95 3.82 -11.23
N GLU A 51 19.10 4.80 -11.55
CA GLU A 51 18.40 5.65 -10.61
C GLU A 51 16.89 5.45 -10.79
N ASP A 52 16.23 5.01 -9.73
CA ASP A 52 14.79 4.77 -9.72
C ASP A 52 14.01 6.02 -9.28
N TRP A 53 12.94 6.31 -10.00
CA TRP A 53 12.05 7.44 -9.76
C TRP A 53 10.62 6.94 -9.56
N VAL A 54 9.89 7.63 -8.69
CA VAL A 54 8.45 7.49 -8.55
C VAL A 54 7.75 8.74 -9.03
N THR A 55 6.64 8.56 -9.73
CA THR A 55 5.65 9.61 -9.96
C THR A 55 4.45 9.34 -9.09
N TYR A 56 4.08 10.30 -8.25
CA TYR A 56 2.93 10.18 -7.37
C TYR A 56 2.14 11.49 -7.29
N SER A 57 0.94 11.42 -6.75
CA SER A 57 0.03 12.55 -6.58
C SER A 57 -0.67 12.49 -5.23
N PRO A 58 -1.08 13.62 -4.64
CA PRO A 58 -2.01 13.60 -3.51
C PRO A 58 -3.31 12.90 -3.91
N SER A 59 -3.88 12.08 -3.03
CA SER A 59 -5.08 11.28 -3.36
C SER A 59 -6.31 12.12 -3.71
N HIS A 60 -6.43 13.33 -3.15
CA HIS A 60 -7.50 14.27 -3.49
C HIS A 60 -7.24 15.07 -4.78
N SER A 61 -6.04 15.00 -5.36
CA SER A 61 -5.63 15.76 -6.55
C SER A 61 -4.86 14.95 -7.60
N PRO A 62 -5.31 13.74 -8.01
CA PRO A 62 -4.52 12.87 -8.87
C PRO A 62 -4.26 13.43 -10.28
N LEU A 63 -5.16 14.30 -10.75
CA LEU A 63 -5.10 14.90 -12.08
C LEU A 63 -4.24 16.17 -12.16
N ASN A 64 -4.18 16.96 -11.09
CA ASN A 64 -3.66 18.33 -11.17
C ASN A 64 -2.26 18.47 -10.60
N THR A 65 -1.86 17.56 -9.72
CA THR A 65 -0.58 17.64 -9.01
C THR A 65 0.14 16.31 -9.13
N ARG A 66 1.22 16.29 -9.91
CA ARG A 66 2.11 15.14 -10.04
C ARG A 66 3.49 15.53 -9.56
N THR A 67 4.01 14.80 -8.61
CA THR A 67 5.38 14.93 -8.12
C THR A 67 6.19 13.76 -8.65
N THR A 68 7.35 14.04 -9.25
CA THR A 68 8.32 13.03 -9.65
C THR A 68 9.55 13.18 -8.78
N GLU A 69 9.87 12.15 -8.00
CA GLU A 69 10.95 12.20 -7.01
C GLU A 69 11.79 10.92 -7.08
N ARG A 70 13.06 11.02 -6.69
CA ARG A 70 13.99 9.89 -6.64
C ARG A 70 13.65 9.00 -5.45
N ILE A 71 13.63 7.68 -5.67
CA ILE A 71 13.32 6.71 -4.61
C ILE A 71 14.30 6.85 -3.44
N ARG A 72 15.59 7.04 -3.71
CA ARG A 72 16.61 7.20 -2.65
C ARG A 72 16.39 8.40 -1.73
N HIS A 73 15.60 9.40 -2.15
CA HIS A 73 15.24 10.55 -1.32
C HIS A 73 13.97 10.32 -0.50
N LEU A 74 13.16 9.33 -0.89
CA LEU A 74 11.91 8.98 -0.22
C LEU A 74 12.09 7.92 0.87
N ILE A 75 13.16 7.12 0.80
CA ILE A 75 13.49 6.16 1.85
C ILE A 75 13.85 6.95 3.12
N PRO A 76 13.12 6.76 4.23
CA PRO A 76 13.38 7.49 5.47
C PRO A 76 14.72 7.04 6.06
N ASP A 77 15.68 7.97 6.11
CA ASP A 77 16.99 7.77 6.72
C ASP A 77 17.17 8.76 7.89
N PRO A 78 17.10 8.30 9.16
CA PRO A 78 17.24 9.15 10.33
C PRO A 78 18.54 9.97 10.35
N SER A 79 19.62 9.46 9.75
CA SER A 79 20.92 10.15 9.71
C SER A 79 20.94 11.38 8.80
N LEU A 80 19.96 11.49 7.89
CA LEU A 80 19.84 12.57 6.91
C LEU A 80 18.78 13.61 7.30
N MET A 81 18.12 13.48 8.45
CA MET A 81 16.96 14.31 8.84
C MET A 81 17.30 15.63 9.55
N GLY A 82 18.59 15.88 9.85
CA GLY A 82 19.05 17.13 10.45
C GLY A 82 18.40 17.44 11.80
N GLU A 83 18.12 18.73 12.07
CA GLU A 83 17.32 19.14 13.23
C GLU A 83 15.82 18.82 12.96
N ASP A 84 15.39 17.66 13.44
CA ASP A 84 14.00 17.22 13.45
C ASP A 84 13.45 17.39 14.87
N GLN A 85 13.01 18.62 15.19
CA GLN A 85 12.73 19.08 16.56
C GLN A 85 11.78 18.19 17.37
N ASP A 86 10.97 17.34 16.72
CA ASP A 86 10.08 16.37 17.40
C ASP A 86 9.88 15.06 16.60
N GLY A 87 10.76 14.76 15.63
CA GLY A 87 10.59 13.60 14.75
C GLY A 87 9.52 13.76 13.66
N GLU A 88 9.01 14.98 13.45
CA GLU A 88 7.91 15.28 12.53
C GLU A 88 8.27 14.99 11.07
N LYS A 89 9.46 15.42 10.64
CA LYS A 89 9.92 15.19 9.27
C LYS A 89 10.09 13.68 9.02
N LEU A 90 10.67 12.97 9.97
CA LEU A 90 10.84 11.52 9.89
C LEU A 90 9.48 10.81 9.84
N ARG A 91 8.51 11.18 10.68
CA ARG A 91 7.15 10.62 10.67
C ARG A 91 6.47 10.84 9.33
N PHE A 92 6.55 12.06 8.79
CA PHE A 92 5.95 12.41 7.51
C PHE A 92 6.57 11.63 6.33
N MET A 93 7.90 11.55 6.28
CA MET A 93 8.62 10.79 5.25
C MET A 93 8.32 9.30 5.35
N THR A 94 8.26 8.76 6.57
CA THR A 94 7.90 7.36 6.82
C THR A 94 6.47 7.06 6.36
N ALA A 95 5.51 7.93 6.69
CA ALA A 95 4.12 7.76 6.24
C ALA A 95 3.99 7.80 4.71
N ARG A 96 4.79 8.64 4.04
CA ARG A 96 4.88 8.68 2.57
C ARG A 96 5.51 7.40 2.01
N TRP A 97 6.64 6.96 2.57
CA TRP A 97 7.34 5.75 2.11
C TRP A 97 6.49 4.50 2.29
N ASN A 98 5.79 4.34 3.41
CA ASN A 98 4.92 3.20 3.67
C ASN A 98 3.82 3.01 2.61
N GLN A 99 3.40 4.09 1.94
CA GLN A 99 2.43 4.03 0.85
C GLN A 99 3.06 3.74 -0.53
N ILE A 100 4.34 4.08 -0.70
CA ILE A 100 5.07 3.93 -1.97
C ILE A 100 5.82 2.60 -2.05
N GLU A 101 6.35 2.13 -0.92
CA GLU A 101 7.20 0.94 -0.81
C GLU A 101 6.57 -0.33 -1.40
N PRO A 102 5.31 -0.69 -1.11
CA PRO A 102 4.73 -1.92 -1.67
C PRO A 102 4.67 -1.88 -3.21
N ALA A 103 4.33 -0.73 -3.77
CA ALA A 103 4.28 -0.51 -5.20
C ALA A 103 5.68 -0.52 -5.83
N TYR A 104 6.68 -0.01 -5.11
CA TYR A 104 8.07 -0.03 -5.55
C TYR A 104 8.66 -1.44 -5.53
N VAL A 105 8.38 -2.23 -4.49
CA VAL A 105 8.80 -3.65 -4.41
C VAL A 105 8.18 -4.45 -5.56
N ALA A 106 6.89 -4.24 -5.86
CA ALA A 106 6.23 -4.87 -7.01
C ALA A 106 6.88 -4.45 -8.35
N PHE A 107 7.18 -3.16 -8.52
CA PHE A 107 7.91 -2.68 -9.69
C PHE A 107 9.28 -3.35 -9.84
N LYS A 108 10.06 -3.47 -8.77
CA LYS A 108 11.39 -4.11 -8.81
C LYS A 108 11.32 -5.62 -9.03
N SER A 109 10.23 -6.29 -8.63
CA SER A 109 9.98 -7.71 -8.92
C SER A 109 9.37 -7.93 -10.31
N GLY A 110 9.15 -6.88 -11.10
CA GLY A 110 8.52 -6.96 -12.42
C GLY A 110 7.03 -7.31 -12.37
N GLN A 111 6.40 -7.20 -11.21
CA GLN A 111 4.97 -7.39 -11.01
C GLN A 111 4.20 -6.12 -11.37
N GLU A 112 2.94 -6.28 -11.74
CA GLU A 112 2.06 -5.14 -12.01
C GLU A 112 1.87 -4.32 -10.74
N ILE A 113 1.92 -3.00 -10.85
CA ILE A 113 1.80 -2.10 -9.70
C ILE A 113 0.42 -2.35 -9.05
N PRO A 114 0.35 -2.67 -7.75
CA PRO A 114 -0.90 -2.93 -7.08
C PRO A 114 -1.85 -1.74 -7.23
N LEU A 115 -3.06 -2.01 -7.71
CA LEU A 115 -4.13 -1.02 -7.69
C LEU A 115 -4.60 -0.86 -6.25
N ASN A 116 -4.57 0.37 -5.73
CA ASN A 116 -5.16 0.69 -4.43
C ASN A 116 -6.68 0.78 -4.58
N GLY A 117 -7.33 -0.40 -4.58
CA GLY A 117 -8.79 -0.52 -4.65
C GLY A 117 -9.27 -1.49 -5.72
N THR A 118 -10.56 -1.37 -6.03
CA THR A 118 -11.28 -2.21 -6.99
C THR A 118 -10.96 -1.75 -8.41
N ALA A 119 -10.38 -2.61 -9.24
CA ALA A 119 -10.05 -2.27 -10.63
C ALA A 119 -11.32 -1.89 -11.42
N LEU A 120 -11.23 -0.84 -12.26
CA LEU A 120 -12.35 -0.42 -13.11
C LEU A 120 -12.85 -1.54 -14.04
N ALA A 121 -11.97 -2.46 -14.45
CA ALA A 121 -12.34 -3.61 -15.27
C ALA A 121 -13.24 -4.63 -14.54
N ALA A 122 -13.17 -4.67 -13.20
CA ALA A 122 -14.00 -5.55 -12.38
C ALA A 122 -15.36 -4.91 -12.01
N TRP A 123 -15.55 -3.62 -12.32
CA TRP A 123 -16.77 -2.88 -12.00
C TRP A 123 -17.70 -2.80 -13.21
N SER A 124 -18.92 -3.32 -13.05
CA SER A 124 -19.95 -3.31 -14.10
C SER A 124 -20.56 -1.92 -14.37
N GLY A 125 -20.22 -0.91 -13.58
CA GLY A 125 -20.72 0.46 -13.75
C GLY A 125 -20.08 1.25 -14.91
N VAL A 126 -19.01 0.73 -15.51
CA VAL A 126 -18.34 1.34 -16.67
C VAL A 126 -18.17 0.33 -17.81
N THR A 127 -18.26 0.81 -19.05
CA THR A 127 -17.86 0.00 -20.22
C THR A 127 -16.32 -0.07 -20.33
N PRO A 128 -15.75 -1.04 -21.06
CA PRO A 128 -14.31 -1.10 -21.29
C PRO A 128 -13.71 0.17 -21.89
N GLU A 129 -14.44 0.84 -22.79
CA GLU A 129 -14.03 2.10 -23.41
C GLU A 129 -14.01 3.25 -22.41
N GLN A 130 -15.02 3.30 -21.52
CA GLN A 130 -15.08 4.27 -20.43
C GLN A 130 -13.96 4.05 -19.42
N ALA A 131 -13.68 2.79 -19.08
CA ALA A 131 -12.56 2.41 -18.23
C ALA A 131 -11.22 2.86 -18.84
N GLU A 132 -11.06 2.79 -20.16
CA GLU A 132 -9.83 3.24 -20.83
C GLU A 132 -9.66 4.76 -20.84
N VAL A 133 -10.74 5.51 -21.03
CA VAL A 133 -10.73 6.97 -20.90
C VAL A 133 -10.37 7.38 -19.47
N LEU A 134 -10.95 6.71 -18.47
CA LEU A 134 -10.59 6.90 -17.06
C LEU A 134 -9.11 6.55 -16.82
N ARG A 135 -8.61 5.45 -17.37
CA ARG A 135 -7.21 5.02 -17.26
C ARG A 135 -6.24 6.02 -17.88
N THR A 136 -6.61 6.59 -19.02
CA THR A 136 -5.86 7.67 -19.70
C THR A 136 -5.84 8.94 -18.86
N ALA A 137 -6.94 9.24 -18.16
CA ALA A 137 -6.99 10.26 -17.14
C ALA A 137 -6.27 9.84 -15.84
N GLY A 138 -5.63 8.68 -15.76
CA GLY A 138 -4.93 8.23 -14.55
C GLY A 138 -5.87 7.76 -13.43
N ILE A 139 -7.12 7.42 -13.74
CA ILE A 139 -8.09 6.82 -12.83
C ILE A 139 -8.20 5.33 -13.19
N ARG A 140 -7.87 4.44 -12.26
CA ARG A 140 -7.71 3.00 -12.45
C ARG A 140 -8.61 2.17 -11.52
N THR A 141 -9.17 2.78 -10.47
CA THR A 141 -10.06 2.09 -9.52
C THR A 141 -11.40 2.79 -9.29
N VAL A 142 -12.37 2.07 -8.73
CA VAL A 142 -13.72 2.58 -8.43
C VAL A 142 -13.70 3.62 -7.30
N GLU A 143 -12.87 3.41 -6.29
CA GLU A 143 -12.63 4.32 -5.16
C GLU A 143 -12.15 5.68 -5.67
N GLU A 144 -11.30 5.67 -6.68
CA GLU A 144 -10.81 6.90 -7.29
C GLU A 144 -11.90 7.65 -8.07
N VAL A 145 -12.85 6.93 -8.69
CA VAL A 145 -14.01 7.57 -9.36
C VAL A 145 -14.90 8.25 -8.32
N ARG A 146 -15.12 7.61 -7.15
CA ARG A 146 -15.87 8.17 -6.02
C ARG A 146 -15.22 9.45 -5.49
N ASP A 147 -13.89 9.46 -5.36
CA ASP A 147 -13.15 10.54 -4.69
C ASP A 147 -12.85 11.75 -5.60
N LEU A 148 -13.33 11.75 -6.85
CA LEU A 148 -13.19 12.89 -7.76
C LEU A 148 -13.95 14.12 -7.27
N THR A 149 -13.22 15.24 -7.17
CA THR A 149 -13.80 16.57 -6.94
C THR A 149 -14.54 17.10 -8.17
N ASP A 150 -15.47 18.04 -7.99
CA ASP A 150 -16.28 18.56 -9.10
C ASP A 150 -15.42 19.17 -10.22
N GLY A 151 -14.35 19.90 -9.87
CA GLY A 151 -13.41 20.46 -10.86
C GLY A 151 -12.54 19.42 -11.56
N GLN A 152 -12.45 18.18 -11.05
CA GLN A 152 -11.79 17.06 -11.73
C GLN A 152 -12.74 16.34 -12.68
N LEU A 153 -14.03 16.23 -12.32
CA LEU A 153 -15.05 15.64 -13.18
C LEU A 153 -15.10 16.34 -14.54
N ASP A 154 -15.03 17.68 -14.55
CA ASP A 154 -15.05 18.48 -15.78
C ASP A 154 -13.81 18.27 -16.67
N ARG A 155 -12.70 17.79 -16.11
CA ARG A 155 -11.47 17.49 -16.87
C ARG A 155 -11.52 16.11 -17.52
N VAL A 156 -12.27 15.17 -16.95
CA VAL A 156 -12.46 13.84 -17.53
C VAL A 156 -13.41 13.96 -18.72
N ARG A 157 -12.93 13.62 -19.93
CA ARG A 157 -13.67 13.74 -21.19
C ARG A 157 -14.69 12.61 -21.37
N LEU A 158 -15.58 12.43 -20.39
CA LEU A 158 -16.56 11.36 -20.36
C LEU A 158 -17.93 11.91 -19.94
N PRO A 159 -19.04 11.53 -20.61
CA PRO A 159 -20.37 12.04 -20.26
C PRO A 159 -20.83 11.51 -18.90
N ASN A 160 -21.67 12.26 -18.19
CA ASN A 160 -22.33 11.83 -16.95
C ASN A 160 -21.38 11.43 -15.80
N MET A 161 -20.17 11.97 -15.75
CA MET A 161 -19.17 11.69 -14.70
C MET A 161 -19.68 11.93 -13.27
N ARG A 162 -20.60 12.88 -13.07
CA ARG A 162 -21.23 13.14 -11.77
C ARG A 162 -22.09 11.98 -11.28
N ASP A 163 -22.83 11.35 -12.19
CA ASP A 163 -23.66 10.19 -11.86
C ASP A 163 -22.80 8.94 -11.69
N LEU A 164 -21.75 8.81 -12.50
CA LEU A 164 -20.77 7.74 -12.35
C LEU A 164 -20.07 7.78 -10.98
N ARG A 165 -19.73 8.97 -10.48
CA ARG A 165 -19.22 9.16 -9.11
C ARG A 165 -20.20 8.65 -8.06
N LYS A 166 -21.49 8.97 -8.18
CA LYS A 166 -22.52 8.49 -7.24
C LYS A 166 -22.68 6.97 -7.31
N GLN A 167 -22.65 6.40 -8.51
CA GLN A 167 -22.71 4.95 -8.70
C GLN A 167 -21.50 4.23 -8.11
N ALA A 168 -20.30 4.82 -8.22
CA ALA A 168 -19.10 4.31 -7.57
C ALA A 168 -19.23 4.31 -6.04
N ALA A 169 -19.77 5.39 -5.46
CA ALA A 169 -20.05 5.46 -4.02
C ALA A 169 -21.00 4.34 -3.57
N LEU A 170 -22.14 4.20 -4.25
CA LEU A 170 -23.14 3.18 -3.97
C LEU A 170 -22.60 1.76 -4.14
N PHE A 171 -21.79 1.52 -5.16
CA PHE A 171 -21.17 0.22 -5.38
C PHE A 171 -20.26 -0.17 -4.22
N LEU A 172 -19.43 0.77 -3.74
CA LEU A 172 -18.51 0.51 -2.63
C LEU A 172 -19.26 0.30 -1.31
N GLU A 173 -20.28 1.10 -1.04
CA GLU A 173 -21.16 0.92 0.13
C GLU A 173 -21.81 -0.47 0.14
N ASN A 174 -22.35 -0.91 -1.00
CA ASN A 174 -22.97 -2.23 -1.13
C ASN A 174 -21.95 -3.37 -1.08
N SER A 175 -20.75 -3.17 -1.64
CA SER A 175 -19.67 -4.15 -1.63
C SER A 175 -19.11 -4.36 -0.22
N ASP A 176 -19.00 -3.28 0.56
CA ASP A 176 -18.60 -3.36 1.97
C ASP A 176 -19.67 -4.02 2.82
N ALA A 177 -20.95 -3.75 2.57
CA ALA A 177 -22.06 -4.46 3.21
C ALA A 177 -22.03 -5.97 2.91
N ALA A 178 -21.77 -6.35 1.65
CA ALA A 178 -21.63 -7.75 1.25
C ALA A 178 -20.43 -8.44 1.93
N LYS A 179 -19.26 -7.78 1.96
CA LYS A 179 -18.07 -8.29 2.68
C LYS A 179 -18.25 -8.34 4.19
N ALA A 180 -19.08 -7.46 4.76
CA ALA A 180 -19.42 -7.50 6.18
C ALA A 180 -20.31 -8.71 6.50
N ALA A 181 -21.35 -8.94 5.69
CA ALA A 181 -22.24 -10.09 5.83
C ALA A 181 -21.49 -11.44 5.65
N GLU A 182 -20.57 -11.53 4.70
CA GLU A 182 -19.76 -12.74 4.49
C GLU A 182 -18.81 -13.03 5.68
N ARG A 183 -18.21 -11.98 6.26
CA ARG A 183 -17.39 -12.12 7.47
C ARG A 183 -18.20 -12.51 8.70
N GLU A 184 -19.44 -12.04 8.81
CA GLU A 184 -20.35 -12.40 9.90
C GLU A 184 -20.78 -13.86 9.78
N ALA A 185 -21.21 -14.31 8.60
CA ALA A 185 -21.54 -15.71 8.34
C ALA A 185 -20.36 -16.66 8.58
N ALA A 186 -19.14 -16.27 8.20
CA ALA A 186 -17.94 -17.06 8.46
C ALA A 186 -17.60 -17.14 9.97
N LYS A 187 -17.83 -16.07 10.73
CA LYS A 187 -17.66 -16.06 12.18
C LYS A 187 -18.70 -16.92 12.88
N ASP A 188 -19.96 -16.85 12.45
CA ASP A 188 -21.03 -17.68 13.01
C ASP A 188 -20.79 -19.17 12.77
N ALA A 189 -20.28 -19.54 11.59
CA ALA A 189 -19.86 -20.92 11.31
C ALA A 189 -18.72 -21.38 12.23
N GLN A 190 -17.73 -20.53 12.49
CA GLN A 190 -16.64 -20.85 13.43
C GLN A 190 -17.12 -20.95 14.88
N ILE A 191 -18.05 -20.08 15.29
CA ILE A 191 -18.64 -20.14 16.64
C ILE A 191 -19.41 -21.46 16.79
N ALA A 192 -20.21 -21.86 15.80
CA ALA A 192 -20.92 -23.15 15.82
C ALA A 192 -19.94 -24.33 15.96
N GLU A 193 -18.86 -24.37 15.16
CA GLU A 193 -17.84 -25.42 15.24
C GLU A 193 -17.12 -25.44 16.60
N LEU A 194 -16.78 -24.27 17.14
CA LEU A 194 -16.12 -24.15 18.45
C LEU A 194 -17.04 -24.59 19.59
N VAL A 195 -18.34 -24.29 19.52
CA VAL A 195 -19.34 -24.73 20.49
C VAL A 195 -19.50 -26.26 20.44
N GLU A 196 -19.58 -26.86 19.25
CA GLU A 196 -19.64 -28.32 19.11
C GLU A 196 -18.38 -28.99 19.69
N ARG A 197 -17.20 -28.42 19.43
CA ARG A 197 -15.94 -28.92 19.97
C ARG A 197 -15.85 -28.78 21.49
N GLN A 198 -16.34 -27.68 22.05
CA GLN A 198 -16.41 -27.50 23.51
C GLN A 198 -17.34 -28.53 24.13
N ALA A 199 -18.55 -28.71 23.57
CA ALA A 199 -19.50 -29.71 24.06
C ALA A 199 -18.93 -31.14 24.01
N ALA A 200 -18.22 -31.49 22.93
CA ALA A 200 -17.57 -32.80 22.83
C ALA A 200 -16.42 -32.98 23.85
N MET A 201 -15.65 -31.92 24.11
CA MET A 201 -14.55 -31.96 25.07
C MET A 201 -15.07 -32.01 26.52
N GLU A 202 -16.14 -31.27 26.82
CA GLU A 202 -16.83 -31.32 28.12
C GLU A 202 -17.41 -32.71 28.39
N ALA A 203 -18.04 -33.34 27.39
CA ALA A 203 -18.54 -34.71 27.50
C ALA A 203 -17.40 -35.72 27.78
N MET A 204 -16.24 -35.55 27.14
CA MET A 204 -15.07 -36.40 27.38
C MET A 204 -14.47 -36.19 28.77
N ILE A 205 -14.45 -34.95 29.28
CA ILE A 205 -14.02 -34.64 30.64
C ILE A 205 -14.99 -35.27 31.66
N GLU A 206 -16.30 -35.20 31.41
CA GLU A 206 -17.32 -35.81 32.27
C GLU A 206 -17.21 -37.35 32.30
N GLU A 207 -16.90 -37.98 31.17
CA GLU A 207 -16.65 -39.43 31.11
C GLU A 207 -15.38 -39.84 31.88
N LEU A 208 -14.30 -39.05 31.80
CA LEU A 208 -13.04 -39.31 32.49
C LEU A 208 -13.09 -39.01 34.00
N THR A 209 -13.97 -38.10 34.42
CA THR A 209 -14.14 -37.71 35.83
C THR A 209 -15.22 -38.53 36.55
N LYS A 210 -15.99 -39.36 35.84
CA LYS A 210 -16.91 -40.31 36.46
C LYS A 210 -16.12 -41.33 37.31
N PRO A 211 -16.39 -41.43 38.64
CA PRO A 211 -15.63 -42.30 39.51
C PRO A 211 -15.85 -43.77 39.15
N LYS A 212 -14.77 -44.52 38.89
CA LYS A 212 -14.80 -45.98 38.75
C LYS A 212 -15.38 -46.59 40.03
N SER A 213 -16.63 -47.05 39.99
CA SER A 213 -17.21 -47.86 41.06
C SER A 213 -16.36 -49.12 41.21
N LYS A 214 -15.60 -49.21 42.31
CA LYS A 214 -14.83 -50.40 42.67
C LYS A 214 -15.78 -51.59 42.74
N GLY A 215 -15.61 -52.52 41.79
CA GLY A 215 -16.14 -53.87 41.90
C GLY A 215 -15.34 -54.66 42.95
N LYS A 216 -16.07 -55.40 43.77
CA LYS A 216 -15.71 -56.67 44.44
C LYS A 216 -14.26 -56.81 44.96
N GLU A 217 -14.11 -56.76 46.28
CA GLU A 217 -13.21 -57.69 46.97
C GLU A 217 -14.06 -58.60 47.87
N ALA A 218 -13.86 -59.90 47.66
CA ALA A 218 -14.41 -61.00 48.41
C ALA A 218 -13.43 -61.39 49.52
N ALA A 219 -13.93 -61.55 50.75
CA ALA A 219 -13.51 -62.53 51.76
C ALA A 219 -14.42 -62.39 52.98
#